data_AF-A0A2M8EZ40-F1
#
_entry.id   AF-A0A2M8EZ40-F1
#
_cell.length_a   1.000
_cell.length_b   1.000
_cell.length_c   1.000
_cell.angle_alpha   90.00
_cell.angle_beta   90.00
_cell.angle_gamma   90.00
#
_symmetry.space_group_name_H-M   'P 1'
#
loop_
_entity.id
_entity.type
_entity.pdbx_description
1 polymer ?
#
loop_
_entity_poly.entity_id
_entity_poly.type
_entity_poly.pdbx_seq_one_letter_code
_entity_poly.pdbx_strand_id
1 'polypeptide(L)'
;MSEDTYNFPSLSGGEETGFHDPLIYNFNGEILYHLTRESIQNIVDAKDPIASGPVIAEFKLSAITASSLPNADKLKEVFGACWRHEKNDNGEGVNFFKKAYDLINDNKSIYILNISDYNSTGLFGGEEDREGAYYKLMKISGSSNKGAGKGGTYGLGKGAYFRPSLFRMIFVSSIWGNNESVFQGKLRLVSHELEGDIKQGIGFYHNPSVRVASEIPEMFRRKEKGTSIFIIGFEDLKNWQKKMMVSVLRYFWLAILEGNLEVKIENTIVNAENVESKLKEYFSEAKVFEKDNPLPYYKAYRDGEVINSRLNTLGNVELRVFFQKDFPRRVEYFRNTGMVIQNKQHQSGKGFAGVFICGDSKGILRKMEDPTHSKWSKDVPVTTDIQEKNLYAEAENELKEFVANSLSNLTATVETTTSVIKDLDKYFYSPADENDLDKLGNPESIEGQIVNEETGSLIRGENIIEKTPKINIQVTNPTHTFGELEGNEGKGGRHGGGKGNGEEQPAQPEEKGTNIVKINKNIKFRRSFITKNEVFPEHNIIISGEKGEQFNMEVRVGTEDSFDVVYIKEARDQKGNKLIVNENQIKNIIIPDEGVLKMIVIFNEPGKYSLNLKGYEN
;
A
#
# COMPACT_ATOMS: atom_id res chain seq x y z
N MET A 1 41.31 9.14 -18.30
CA MET A 1 40.86 9.47 -16.92
C MET A 1 39.40 9.84 -17.04
N SER A 2 38.51 9.31 -16.20
CA SER A 2 37.16 9.87 -16.11
C SER A 2 37.27 11.23 -15.43
N GLU A 3 36.69 12.28 -16.00
CA GLU A 3 36.62 13.57 -15.34
C GLU A 3 35.67 13.49 -14.13
N ASP A 4 36.02 14.22 -13.06
CA ASP A 4 35.26 14.41 -11.83
C ASP A 4 34.01 15.26 -12.12
N THR A 5 33.07 14.73 -12.92
CA THR A 5 31.99 15.52 -13.52
C THR A 5 30.68 14.75 -13.66
N TYR A 6 29.60 15.52 -13.85
CA TYR A 6 28.24 15.02 -14.05
C TYR A 6 27.97 14.85 -15.54
N ASN A 7 27.86 13.59 -15.96
CA ASN A 7 27.71 13.19 -17.35
C ASN A 7 26.26 12.79 -17.63
N PHE A 8 25.63 13.45 -18.60
CA PHE A 8 24.32 13.09 -19.13
C PHE A 8 24.46 12.73 -20.62
N PRO A 9 23.97 11.57 -21.08
CA PRO A 9 23.97 11.23 -22.50
C PRO A 9 23.17 12.25 -23.33
N SER A 10 23.60 12.49 -24.57
CA SER A 10 22.75 13.19 -25.55
C SER A 10 21.41 12.44 -25.72
N LEU A 11 20.34 13.20 -25.89
CA LEU A 11 19.04 12.69 -26.27
C LEU A 11 19.08 12.12 -27.69
N SER A 12 19.82 12.77 -28.60
CA SER A 12 20.02 12.33 -30.00
C SER A 12 18.73 11.96 -30.75
N GLY A 13 17.63 12.68 -30.48
CA GLY A 13 16.30 12.41 -31.07
C GLY A 13 15.50 11.29 -30.38
N GLY A 14 15.94 10.80 -29.22
CA GLY A 14 15.19 9.90 -28.36
C GLY A 14 14.05 10.57 -27.58
N GLU A 15 13.35 9.79 -26.76
CA GLU A 15 12.20 10.23 -25.96
C GLU A 15 12.62 11.11 -24.76
N GLU A 16 11.94 12.25 -24.59
CA GLU A 16 12.22 13.17 -23.49
C GLU A 16 11.72 12.67 -22.13
N THR A 17 12.53 12.90 -21.09
CA THR A 17 12.18 12.53 -19.71
C THR A 17 11.49 13.72 -19.04
N GLY A 18 10.16 13.65 -18.88
CA GLY A 18 9.39 14.66 -18.14
C GLY A 18 9.53 14.55 -16.61
N PHE A 19 9.02 15.56 -15.87
CA PHE A 19 9.17 15.64 -14.41
C PHE A 19 8.54 14.47 -13.64
N HIS A 20 7.43 13.92 -14.14
CA HIS A 20 6.64 12.84 -13.53
C HIS A 20 7.24 11.45 -13.79
N ASP A 21 8.46 11.18 -13.31
CA ASP A 21 9.11 9.87 -13.43
C ASP A 21 8.28 8.76 -12.73
N PRO A 22 7.71 7.78 -13.45
CA PRO A 22 6.86 6.74 -12.85
C PRO A 22 7.59 5.92 -11.78
N LEU A 23 8.92 5.78 -11.89
CA LEU A 23 9.75 5.12 -10.90
C LEU A 23 9.63 5.81 -9.52
N ILE A 24 9.55 7.14 -9.52
CA ILE A 24 9.52 7.97 -8.31
C ILE A 24 8.08 8.15 -7.81
N TYR A 25 7.12 8.36 -8.71
CA TYR A 25 5.74 8.71 -8.35
C TYR A 25 4.94 7.55 -7.73
N ASN A 26 5.33 6.30 -8.00
CA ASN A 26 4.79 5.13 -7.33
C ASN A 26 5.06 5.08 -5.81
N PHE A 27 5.89 5.99 -5.26
CA PHE A 27 6.16 6.13 -3.82
C PHE A 27 5.52 7.38 -3.19
N ASN A 28 4.45 7.92 -3.78
CA ASN A 28 3.66 8.97 -3.17
C ASN A 28 2.89 8.42 -1.95
N GLY A 29 3.19 8.93 -0.75
CA GLY A 29 2.62 8.45 0.51
C GLY A 29 3.64 8.43 1.65
N GLU A 30 3.75 7.32 2.38
CA GLU A 30 4.74 7.14 3.46
C GLU A 30 6.16 6.93 2.90
N ILE A 31 6.78 7.98 2.35
CA ILE A 31 8.08 7.89 1.63
C ILE A 31 9.16 7.16 2.44
N LEU A 32 9.33 7.50 3.73
CA LEU A 32 10.36 6.87 4.56
C LEU A 32 10.05 5.41 4.93
N TYR A 33 8.78 5.02 4.95
CA TYR A 33 8.38 3.61 5.10
C TYR A 33 8.87 2.82 3.88
N HIS A 34 8.65 3.34 2.66
CA HIS A 34 9.04 2.64 1.44
C HIS A 34 10.56 2.58 1.31
N LEU A 35 11.24 3.68 1.59
CA LEU A 35 12.71 3.72 1.62
C LEU A 35 13.29 2.71 2.62
N THR A 36 12.77 2.68 3.85
CA THR A 36 13.28 1.76 4.90
C THR A 36 13.07 0.31 4.49
N ARG A 37 11.87 -0.02 3.99
CA ARG A 37 11.50 -1.36 3.55
C ARG A 37 12.35 -1.84 2.37
N GLU A 38 12.43 -1.05 1.31
CA GLU A 38 13.27 -1.33 0.14
C GLU A 38 14.74 -1.50 0.54
N SER A 39 15.26 -0.60 1.37
CA SER A 39 16.66 -0.64 1.80
C SER A 39 16.98 -1.91 2.57
N ILE A 40 16.21 -2.22 3.62
CA ILE A 40 16.49 -3.39 4.45
C ILE A 40 16.25 -4.69 3.67
N GLN A 41 15.26 -4.74 2.77
CA GLN A 41 15.06 -5.91 1.91
C GLN A 41 16.26 -6.17 0.99
N ASN A 42 16.82 -5.13 0.35
CA ASN A 42 18.05 -5.26 -0.44
C ASN A 42 19.25 -5.70 0.42
N ILE A 43 19.36 -5.20 1.65
CA ILE A 43 20.44 -5.53 2.58
C ILE A 43 20.36 -6.99 3.05
N VAL A 44 19.18 -7.47 3.46
CA VAL A 44 18.98 -8.85 3.92
C VAL A 44 19.15 -9.85 2.77
N ASP A 45 18.68 -9.53 1.55
CA ASP A 45 18.95 -10.34 0.35
C ASP A 45 20.44 -10.37 -0.03
N ALA A 46 21.24 -9.41 0.43
CA ALA A 46 22.67 -9.32 0.18
C ALA A 46 23.56 -9.91 1.30
N LYS A 47 22.98 -10.48 2.37
CA LYS A 47 23.70 -11.13 3.49
C LYS A 47 24.82 -12.04 2.99
N ASP A 48 26.03 -11.86 3.52
CA ASP A 48 27.20 -12.65 3.14
C ASP A 48 27.19 -14.02 3.84
N PRO A 49 27.16 -15.16 3.12
CA PRO A 49 27.08 -16.48 3.74
C PRO A 49 28.28 -16.85 4.63
N ILE A 50 29.44 -16.20 4.44
CA ILE A 50 30.64 -16.42 5.26
C ILE A 50 30.74 -15.48 6.48
N ALA A 51 29.92 -14.43 6.56
CA ALA A 51 29.98 -13.46 7.64
C ALA A 51 29.19 -13.95 8.87
N SER A 52 29.85 -14.07 10.02
CA SER A 52 29.22 -14.43 11.29
C SER A 52 28.23 -13.34 11.78
N GLY A 53 27.16 -13.77 12.46
CA GLY A 53 26.16 -12.88 13.04
C GLY A 53 25.18 -12.26 12.03
N PRO A 54 24.35 -11.29 12.47
CA PRO A 54 23.33 -10.65 11.61
C PRO A 54 23.95 -9.89 10.43
N VAL A 55 23.15 -9.60 9.41
CA VAL A 55 23.41 -8.45 8.54
C VAL A 55 23.10 -7.16 9.31
N ILE A 56 23.88 -6.10 9.10
CA ILE A 56 23.65 -4.82 9.80
C ILE A 56 23.18 -3.79 8.78
N ALA A 57 22.06 -3.12 9.05
CA ALA A 57 21.59 -1.95 8.32
C ALA A 57 21.76 -0.69 9.18
N GLU A 58 22.48 0.32 8.68
CA GLU A 58 22.77 1.56 9.39
C GLU A 58 22.25 2.78 8.63
N PHE A 59 21.47 3.61 9.31
CA PHE A 59 20.89 4.86 8.81
C PHE A 59 21.48 6.03 9.60
N LYS A 60 22.20 6.92 8.90
CA LYS A 60 22.84 8.12 9.46
C LYS A 60 22.53 9.35 8.60
N LEU A 61 22.14 10.43 9.24
CA LEU A 61 21.89 11.73 8.65
C LEU A 61 23.10 12.65 8.91
N SER A 62 23.73 13.11 7.84
CA SER A 62 24.77 14.15 7.90
C SER A 62 24.30 15.43 7.20
N ALA A 63 25.00 16.53 7.46
CA ALA A 63 24.79 17.79 6.75
C ALA A 63 26.15 18.30 6.26
N ILE A 64 26.20 18.78 5.01
CA ILE A 64 27.36 19.41 4.40
C ILE A 64 26.98 20.77 3.82
N THR A 65 27.94 21.64 3.52
CA THR A 65 27.70 22.79 2.64
C THR A 65 27.66 22.34 1.18
N ALA A 66 26.91 23.03 0.32
CA ALA A 66 26.79 22.64 -1.09
C ALA A 66 28.14 22.62 -1.83
N SER A 67 29.06 23.52 -1.48
CA SER A 67 30.44 23.56 -2.00
C SER A 67 31.29 22.34 -1.63
N SER A 68 30.85 21.49 -0.69
CA SER A 68 31.49 20.21 -0.37
C SER A 68 31.03 19.05 -1.25
N LEU A 69 30.02 19.25 -2.10
CA LEU A 69 29.68 18.25 -3.12
C LEU A 69 30.76 18.19 -4.20
N PRO A 70 31.10 16.99 -4.70
CA PRO A 70 32.02 16.86 -5.83
C PRO A 70 31.50 17.66 -7.03
N ASN A 71 32.36 18.53 -7.59
CA ASN A 71 32.06 19.43 -8.71
C ASN A 71 30.71 20.17 -8.58
N ALA A 72 30.51 20.84 -7.45
CA ALA A 72 29.28 21.59 -7.14
C ALA A 72 28.91 22.63 -8.22
N ASP A 73 29.90 23.28 -8.86
CA ASP A 73 29.65 24.24 -9.94
C ASP A 73 29.01 23.57 -11.16
N LYS A 74 29.47 22.37 -11.57
CA LYS A 74 28.80 21.64 -12.65
C LYS A 74 27.39 21.21 -12.28
N LEU A 75 27.18 20.80 -11.03
CA LEU A 75 25.84 20.43 -10.55
C LEU A 75 24.88 21.65 -10.52
N LYS A 76 25.40 22.85 -10.22
CA LYS A 76 24.67 24.12 -10.33
C LYS A 76 24.27 24.42 -11.77
N GLU A 77 25.16 24.22 -12.75
CA GLU A 77 24.83 24.36 -14.18
C GLU A 77 23.69 23.42 -14.58
N VAL A 78 23.76 22.15 -14.17
CA VAL A 78 22.75 21.11 -14.46
C VAL A 78 21.39 21.50 -13.88
N PHE A 79 21.28 21.84 -12.59
CA PHE A 79 19.99 22.27 -12.03
C PHE A 79 19.50 23.59 -12.62
N GLY A 80 20.40 24.48 -13.01
CA GLY A 80 20.06 25.69 -13.76
C GLY A 80 19.47 25.37 -15.15
N ALA A 81 19.98 24.35 -15.82
CA ALA A 81 19.46 23.87 -17.10
C ALA A 81 18.07 23.22 -16.94
N CYS A 82 17.89 22.29 -16.00
CA CYS A 82 16.58 21.70 -15.71
C CYS A 82 15.54 22.76 -15.32
N TRP A 83 15.93 23.75 -14.51
CA TRP A 83 15.03 24.86 -14.15
C TRP A 83 14.63 25.73 -15.34
N ARG A 84 15.57 26.02 -16.26
CA ARG A 84 15.26 26.77 -17.49
C ARG A 84 14.33 26.00 -18.43
N HIS A 85 14.57 24.70 -18.64
CA HIS A 85 13.73 23.84 -19.47
C HIS A 85 12.28 23.83 -18.96
N GLU A 86 12.08 23.41 -17.71
CA GLU A 86 10.75 23.40 -17.08
C GLU A 86 10.08 24.78 -17.08
N LYS A 87 10.85 25.88 -16.94
CA LYS A 87 10.29 27.24 -16.99
C LYS A 87 9.80 27.63 -18.39
N ASN A 88 10.50 27.22 -19.43
CA ASN A 88 10.11 27.51 -20.81
C ASN A 88 8.82 26.75 -21.18
N ASP A 89 8.67 25.52 -20.67
CA ASP A 89 7.54 24.64 -20.98
C ASP A 89 6.37 24.76 -19.99
N ASN A 90 6.44 25.71 -19.04
CA ASN A 90 5.50 25.89 -17.91
C ASN A 90 5.28 24.61 -17.09
N GLY A 91 6.31 23.77 -16.97
CA GLY A 91 6.27 22.47 -16.31
C GLY A 91 6.10 22.53 -14.78
N GLU A 92 5.55 21.45 -14.21
CA GLU A 92 5.30 21.34 -12.77
C GLU A 92 6.59 21.28 -11.92
N GLY A 93 7.73 20.97 -12.54
CA GLY A 93 9.05 20.87 -11.91
C GLY A 93 9.76 22.21 -11.70
N VAL A 94 9.24 23.34 -12.20
CA VAL A 94 9.88 24.68 -12.07
C VAL A 94 10.32 24.98 -10.64
N ASN A 95 9.41 24.84 -9.67
CA ASN A 95 9.71 25.14 -8.28
C ASN A 95 10.68 24.14 -7.64
N PHE A 96 10.65 22.88 -8.09
CA PHE A 96 11.54 21.83 -7.61
C PHE A 96 12.99 22.10 -8.03
N PHE A 97 13.25 22.30 -9.32
CA PHE A 97 14.60 22.58 -9.82
C PHE A 97 15.11 23.95 -9.42
N LYS A 98 14.23 24.96 -9.31
CA LYS A 98 14.63 26.25 -8.72
C LYS A 98 15.16 26.06 -7.30
N LYS A 99 14.47 25.31 -6.45
CA LYS A 99 14.90 25.05 -5.06
C LYS A 99 16.22 24.28 -5.01
N ALA A 100 16.42 23.29 -5.89
CA ALA A 100 17.68 22.57 -6.01
C ALA A 100 18.84 23.50 -6.46
N TYR A 101 18.60 24.35 -7.46
CA TYR A 101 19.55 25.36 -7.94
C TYR A 101 19.89 26.37 -6.84
N ASP A 102 18.89 26.95 -6.17
CA ASP A 102 19.07 27.95 -5.10
C ASP A 102 19.90 27.38 -3.93
N LEU A 103 19.74 26.09 -3.58
CA LEU A 103 20.56 25.47 -2.53
C LEU A 103 22.06 25.45 -2.87
N ILE A 104 22.42 25.17 -4.12
CA ILE A 104 23.83 25.18 -4.54
C ILE A 104 24.32 26.61 -4.76
N ASN A 105 23.53 27.44 -5.44
CA ASN A 105 23.87 28.83 -5.74
C ASN A 105 24.18 29.63 -4.47
N ASP A 106 23.38 29.44 -3.42
CA ASP A 106 23.51 30.17 -2.16
C ASP A 106 24.44 29.46 -1.15
N ASN A 107 25.13 28.40 -1.58
CA ASN A 107 26.00 27.53 -0.77
C ASN A 107 25.36 27.06 0.56
N LYS A 108 24.09 26.68 0.51
CA LYS A 108 23.31 26.29 1.70
C LYS A 108 23.67 24.87 2.17
N SER A 109 23.24 24.55 3.39
CA SER A 109 23.39 23.20 3.94
C SER A 109 22.53 22.20 3.19
N ILE A 110 23.13 21.07 2.82
CA ILE A 110 22.50 19.93 2.16
C ILE A 110 22.54 18.75 3.14
N TYR A 111 21.38 18.17 3.40
CA TYR A 111 21.27 16.95 4.21
C TYR A 111 21.51 15.72 3.35
N ILE A 112 22.27 14.77 3.89
CA ILE A 112 22.59 13.49 3.27
C ILE A 112 22.14 12.38 4.21
N LEU A 113 21.20 11.56 3.76
CA LEU A 113 20.87 10.32 4.45
C LEU A 113 21.75 9.20 3.87
N ASN A 114 22.71 8.73 4.66
CA ASN A 114 23.52 7.57 4.39
C ASN A 114 22.80 6.31 4.89
N ILE A 115 22.64 5.34 4.00
CA ILE A 115 22.15 3.99 4.28
C ILE A 115 23.30 3.03 3.98
N SER A 116 23.90 2.45 5.02
CA SER A 116 25.07 1.60 4.94
C SER A 116 24.77 0.19 5.43
N ASP A 117 25.26 -0.81 4.71
CA ASP A 117 25.21 -2.21 5.13
C ASP A 117 26.58 -2.74 5.57
N TYR A 118 26.55 -3.78 6.41
CA TYR A 118 27.70 -4.55 6.86
C TYR A 118 27.32 -6.02 7.00
N ASN A 119 28.31 -6.92 6.97
CA ASN A 119 28.12 -8.37 6.84
C ASN A 119 27.32 -8.78 5.59
N SER A 120 27.38 -7.95 4.53
CA SER A 120 26.79 -8.20 3.21
C SER A 120 27.86 -8.54 2.17
N THR A 121 27.44 -9.03 1.01
CA THR A 121 28.31 -9.38 -0.11
C THR A 121 28.90 -8.16 -0.82
N GLY A 122 28.29 -6.98 -0.69
CA GLY A 122 28.58 -5.78 -1.48
C GLY A 122 28.09 -5.89 -2.94
N LEU A 123 28.20 -4.79 -3.69
CA LEU A 123 27.77 -4.71 -5.09
C LEU A 123 28.84 -5.27 -6.04
N PHE A 124 28.88 -6.59 -6.17
CA PHE A 124 29.77 -7.25 -7.14
C PHE A 124 29.45 -6.85 -8.59
N GLY A 125 30.48 -6.86 -9.43
CA GLY A 125 30.37 -6.68 -10.89
C GLY A 125 30.85 -5.33 -11.42
N GLY A 126 30.99 -5.28 -12.75
CA GLY A 126 31.47 -4.12 -13.53
C GLY A 126 30.37 -3.42 -14.34
N GLU A 127 30.77 -2.39 -15.10
CA GLU A 127 29.93 -1.70 -16.11
C GLU A 127 29.36 -2.64 -17.18
N GLU A 128 30.00 -3.78 -17.45
CA GLU A 128 29.60 -4.74 -18.50
C GLU A 128 28.98 -6.03 -17.93
N ASP A 129 29.06 -6.25 -16.61
CA ASP A 129 28.52 -7.44 -15.95
C ASP A 129 27.03 -7.27 -15.68
N ARG A 130 26.21 -7.63 -16.67
CA ARG A 130 24.74 -7.52 -16.59
C ARG A 130 24.12 -8.36 -15.47
N GLU A 131 24.82 -9.39 -15.00
CA GLU A 131 24.39 -10.21 -13.86
C GLU A 131 24.88 -9.67 -12.51
N GLY A 132 25.86 -8.78 -12.52
CA GLY A 132 26.42 -8.05 -11.40
C GLY A 132 25.39 -7.23 -10.62
N ALA A 133 25.47 -7.26 -9.30
CA ALA A 133 24.64 -6.44 -8.41
C ALA A 133 24.85 -4.94 -8.66
N TYR A 134 26.08 -4.51 -8.95
CA TYR A 134 26.39 -3.12 -9.32
C TYR A 134 25.63 -2.68 -10.59
N TYR A 135 25.74 -3.43 -11.68
CA TYR A 135 25.05 -3.11 -12.94
C TYR A 135 23.53 -3.15 -12.76
N LYS A 136 23.04 -4.18 -12.06
CA LYS A 136 21.63 -4.33 -11.72
C LYS A 136 21.10 -3.14 -10.95
N LEU A 137 21.82 -2.55 -9.99
CA LEU A 137 21.39 -1.33 -9.31
C LEU A 137 21.50 -0.10 -10.23
N MET A 138 22.69 0.15 -10.77
CA MET A 138 23.07 1.45 -11.37
C MET A 138 22.63 1.62 -12.81
N LYS A 139 22.73 0.60 -13.67
CA LYS A 139 22.51 0.73 -15.11
C LYS A 139 21.10 0.27 -15.54
N ILE A 140 20.51 -0.70 -14.86
CA ILE A 140 19.17 -1.22 -15.21
C ILE A 140 18.04 -0.32 -14.67
N SER A 141 17.08 0.02 -15.54
CA SER A 141 15.76 0.54 -15.16
C SER A 141 14.68 -0.31 -15.85
N GLY A 142 13.56 -0.59 -15.18
CA GLY A 142 12.37 -1.20 -15.80
C GLY A 142 12.45 -2.66 -16.29
N SER A 143 13.56 -3.39 -16.10
CA SER A 143 13.67 -4.75 -16.66
C SER A 143 12.77 -5.79 -15.98
N SER A 144 12.02 -6.54 -16.79
CA SER A 144 11.48 -7.85 -16.44
C SER A 144 12.59 -8.91 -16.61
N ASN A 145 13.21 -9.34 -15.52
CA ASN A 145 14.28 -10.34 -15.57
C ASN A 145 13.73 -11.74 -15.92
N LYS A 146 13.90 -12.16 -17.17
CA LYS A 146 13.77 -13.56 -17.61
C LYS A 146 15.05 -14.36 -17.29
N GLY A 147 15.50 -14.30 -16.04
CA GLY A 147 16.76 -14.91 -15.58
C GLY A 147 16.57 -15.75 -14.33
N ALA A 148 17.00 -17.02 -14.37
CA ALA A 148 16.90 -17.94 -13.25
C ALA A 148 17.90 -17.58 -12.12
N GLY A 149 17.42 -17.51 -10.88
CA GLY A 149 18.26 -17.58 -9.68
C GLY A 149 18.41 -16.30 -8.84
N LYS A 150 18.25 -15.09 -9.40
CA LYS A 150 18.30 -13.82 -8.63
C LYS A 150 17.22 -12.83 -9.08
N GLY A 151 15.96 -13.18 -8.81
CA GLY A 151 14.79 -12.34 -9.08
C GLY A 151 14.68 -11.16 -8.11
N GLY A 152 15.26 -10.03 -8.47
CA GLY A 152 14.75 -8.72 -8.04
C GLY A 152 13.80 -8.24 -9.14
N THR A 153 12.50 -8.43 -8.93
CA THR A 153 11.49 -8.22 -9.98
C THR A 153 11.09 -6.75 -10.00
N TYR A 154 11.15 -6.13 -11.18
CA TYR A 154 10.82 -4.72 -11.45
C TYR A 154 11.74 -3.70 -10.76
N GLY A 155 12.48 -2.91 -11.55
CA GLY A 155 13.35 -1.85 -11.03
C GLY A 155 12.66 -0.70 -10.29
N LEU A 156 11.34 -0.77 -10.09
CA LEU A 156 10.50 0.20 -9.41
C LEU A 156 10.99 0.51 -7.99
N GLY A 157 11.32 -0.51 -7.17
CA GLY A 157 11.80 -0.37 -5.78
C GLY A 157 12.82 0.76 -5.58
N LYS A 158 13.78 0.86 -6.51
CA LYS A 158 14.86 1.86 -6.51
C LYS A 158 14.40 3.32 -6.49
N GLY A 159 13.18 3.61 -6.95
CA GLY A 159 12.60 4.96 -6.88
C GLY A 159 12.52 5.50 -5.46
N ALA A 160 12.40 4.60 -4.46
CA ALA A 160 12.38 4.96 -3.05
C ALA A 160 13.64 5.71 -2.57
N TYR A 161 14.81 5.45 -3.17
CA TYR A 161 16.04 6.21 -2.86
C TYR A 161 16.03 7.64 -3.42
N PHE A 162 15.36 7.87 -4.55
CA PHE A 162 15.30 9.17 -5.21
C PHE A 162 14.15 10.05 -4.68
N ARG A 163 13.02 9.44 -4.28
CA ARG A 163 11.80 10.15 -3.86
C ARG A 163 11.98 11.16 -2.71
N PRO A 164 12.75 10.89 -1.63
CA PRO A 164 12.95 11.83 -0.53
C PRO A 164 14.07 12.85 -0.77
N SER A 165 14.69 12.85 -1.96
CA SER A 165 15.84 13.68 -2.29
C SER A 165 15.45 14.80 -3.25
N LEU A 166 15.65 16.05 -2.83
CA LEU A 166 15.43 17.26 -3.64
C LEU A 166 16.33 17.33 -4.88
N PHE A 167 17.45 16.59 -4.88
CA PHE A 167 18.36 16.56 -6.01
C PHE A 167 18.06 15.40 -6.98
N ARG A 168 17.07 14.54 -6.66
CA ARG A 168 16.86 13.21 -7.26
C ARG A 168 18.20 12.50 -7.55
N MET A 169 19.10 12.53 -6.55
CA MET A 169 20.49 12.10 -6.68
C MET A 169 20.90 11.17 -5.53
N ILE A 170 21.60 10.10 -5.90
CA ILE A 170 22.31 9.24 -4.95
C ILE A 170 23.79 9.13 -5.34
N PHE A 171 24.66 8.99 -4.34
CA PHE A 171 25.96 8.33 -4.54
C PHE A 171 25.88 6.91 -4.01
N VAL A 172 26.53 5.98 -4.71
CA VAL A 172 26.69 4.60 -4.25
C VAL A 172 28.18 4.31 -4.12
N SER A 173 28.62 3.87 -2.94
CA SER A 173 29.95 3.30 -2.71
C SER A 173 29.82 1.86 -2.24
N SER A 174 30.60 0.95 -2.77
CA SER A 174 30.62 -0.43 -2.29
C SER A 174 32.02 -1.03 -2.31
N ILE A 175 32.25 -1.95 -1.36
CA ILE A 175 33.41 -2.84 -1.32
C ILE A 175 32.89 -4.28 -1.34
N TRP A 176 33.39 -5.12 -2.25
CA TRP A 176 33.06 -6.54 -2.34
C TRP A 176 34.31 -7.40 -2.54
N GLY A 177 34.15 -8.72 -2.44
CA GLY A 177 35.22 -9.68 -2.71
C GLY A 177 36.51 -9.38 -1.93
N ASN A 178 37.64 -9.31 -2.65
CA ASN A 178 38.97 -9.05 -2.11
C ASN A 178 39.28 -7.54 -2.05
N ASN A 179 38.43 -6.75 -1.40
CA ASN A 179 38.49 -5.28 -1.33
C ASN A 179 38.35 -4.55 -2.68
N GLU A 180 37.70 -5.18 -3.65
CA GLU A 180 37.30 -4.52 -4.89
C GLU A 180 36.32 -3.38 -4.56
N SER A 181 36.56 -2.19 -5.12
CA SER A 181 35.83 -0.97 -4.77
C SER A 181 35.07 -0.40 -5.97
N VAL A 182 33.94 0.25 -5.70
CA VAL A 182 33.17 0.99 -6.70
C VAL A 182 32.56 2.24 -6.11
N PHE A 183 32.58 3.34 -6.87
CA PHE A 183 31.87 4.55 -6.56
C PHE A 183 31.32 5.24 -7.83
N GLN A 184 30.04 5.58 -7.82
CA GLN A 184 29.36 6.32 -8.88
C GLN A 184 28.15 7.07 -8.31
N GLY A 185 27.91 8.29 -8.80
CA GLY A 185 26.66 8.99 -8.57
C GLY A 185 25.64 8.71 -9.67
N LYS A 186 24.35 8.76 -9.34
CA LYS A 186 23.24 8.63 -10.29
C LYS A 186 22.18 9.69 -10.02
N LEU A 187 21.72 10.34 -11.08
CA LEU A 187 20.70 11.39 -11.06
C LEU A 187 19.50 10.98 -11.91
N ARG A 188 18.29 11.41 -11.52
CA ARG A 188 17.04 11.19 -12.26
C ARG A 188 16.26 12.49 -12.36
N LEU A 189 16.66 13.35 -13.29
CA LEU A 189 16.12 14.68 -13.53
C LEU A 189 15.15 14.65 -14.73
N VAL A 190 14.95 15.79 -15.37
CA VAL A 190 14.25 15.93 -16.65
C VAL A 190 15.26 16.02 -17.80
N SER A 191 14.81 15.74 -19.02
CA SER A 191 15.59 16.15 -20.20
C SER A 191 15.89 17.65 -20.14
N HIS A 192 17.04 18.10 -20.63
CA HIS A 192 17.42 19.51 -20.52
C HIS A 192 18.54 19.86 -21.50
N GLU A 193 18.56 21.12 -21.96
CA GLU A 193 19.65 21.62 -22.79
C GLU A 193 20.88 21.96 -21.93
N LEU A 194 22.00 21.29 -22.22
CA LEU A 194 23.30 21.53 -21.57
C LEU A 194 24.38 21.55 -22.64
N GLU A 195 25.22 22.60 -22.65
CA GLU A 195 26.30 22.79 -23.63
C GLU A 195 25.83 22.82 -25.10
N GLY A 196 24.59 23.27 -25.35
CA GLY A 196 24.00 23.36 -26.69
C GLY A 196 23.49 22.02 -27.26
N ASP A 197 23.37 20.98 -26.44
CA ASP A 197 22.81 19.68 -26.79
C ASP A 197 21.72 19.30 -25.78
N ILE A 198 20.64 18.71 -26.25
CA ILE A 198 19.55 18.23 -25.38
C ILE A 198 20.00 16.92 -24.77
N LYS A 199 20.08 16.86 -23.44
CA LYS A 199 20.50 15.68 -22.68
C LYS A 199 19.30 14.90 -22.17
N GLN A 200 19.49 13.59 -21.95
CA GLN A 200 18.53 12.74 -21.27
C GLN A 200 18.40 13.13 -19.78
N GLY A 201 17.26 12.83 -19.15
CA GLY A 201 17.08 13.12 -17.71
C GLY A 201 17.90 12.26 -16.75
N ILE A 202 18.49 11.14 -17.21
CA ILE A 202 19.32 10.25 -16.38
C ILE A 202 20.80 10.59 -16.59
N GLY A 203 21.49 10.91 -15.50
CA GLY A 203 22.92 11.25 -15.51
C GLY A 203 23.71 10.50 -14.44
N PHE A 204 25.04 10.55 -14.56
CA PHE A 204 25.97 9.88 -13.65
C PHE A 204 27.13 10.81 -13.25
N TYR A 205 27.52 10.77 -11.98
CA TYR A 205 28.80 11.33 -11.53
C TYR A 205 29.87 10.23 -11.61
N HIS A 206 30.91 10.48 -12.42
CA HIS A 206 31.79 9.47 -13.05
C HIS A 206 31.06 8.42 -13.90
N ASN A 207 31.41 8.33 -15.18
CA ASN A 207 31.02 7.23 -16.06
C ASN A 207 32.17 6.95 -17.06
N PRO A 208 32.94 5.85 -16.95
CA PRO A 208 32.78 4.71 -16.03
C PRO A 208 32.96 5.09 -14.55
N SER A 209 32.55 4.20 -13.63
CA SER A 209 32.70 4.41 -12.19
C SER A 209 34.16 4.44 -11.71
N VAL A 210 34.37 5.07 -10.56
CA VAL A 210 35.65 5.04 -9.84
C VAL A 210 35.83 3.64 -9.22
N ARG A 211 36.97 3.00 -9.50
CA ARG A 211 37.32 1.68 -8.94
C ARG A 211 38.48 1.74 -7.94
N VAL A 212 39.28 2.81 -7.96
CA VAL A 212 40.42 2.99 -7.04
C VAL A 212 39.93 3.67 -5.77
N ALA A 213 40.04 2.99 -4.62
CA ALA A 213 39.53 3.50 -3.35
C ALA A 213 40.09 4.88 -2.95
N SER A 214 41.33 5.21 -3.32
CA SER A 214 41.97 6.50 -3.05
C SER A 214 41.42 7.68 -3.86
N GLU A 215 40.74 7.41 -4.98
CA GLU A 215 40.08 8.41 -5.83
C GLU A 215 38.65 8.72 -5.35
N ILE A 216 38.04 7.84 -4.56
CA ILE A 216 36.72 8.07 -3.96
C ILE A 216 36.81 9.21 -2.92
N PRO A 217 35.99 10.28 -2.99
CA PRO A 217 36.00 11.36 -1.99
C PRO A 217 35.82 10.80 -0.57
N GLU A 218 36.60 11.27 0.40
CA GLU A 218 36.73 10.66 1.73
C GLU A 218 35.37 10.45 2.43
N MET A 219 34.47 11.44 2.33
CA MET A 219 33.12 11.38 2.92
C MET A 219 32.21 10.27 2.35
N PHE A 220 32.51 9.74 1.16
CA PHE A 220 31.79 8.65 0.52
C PHE A 220 32.58 7.33 0.50
N ARG A 221 33.82 7.34 0.99
CA ARG A 221 34.74 6.20 0.92
C ARG A 221 34.45 5.20 2.02
N ARG A 222 34.02 3.99 1.63
CA ARG A 222 33.94 2.86 2.55
C ARG A 222 35.31 2.37 3.00
N LYS A 223 35.37 1.77 4.19
CA LYS A 223 36.55 1.11 4.77
C LYS A 223 36.40 -0.40 4.89
N GLU A 224 35.18 -0.89 4.80
CA GLU A 224 34.78 -2.27 5.06
C GLU A 224 33.81 -2.77 3.98
N LYS A 225 33.81 -4.10 3.76
CA LYS A 225 32.93 -4.80 2.82
C LYS A 225 31.45 -4.44 3.06
N GLY A 226 30.69 -4.31 1.97
CA GLY A 226 29.30 -3.89 1.97
C GLY A 226 29.05 -2.65 1.10
N THR A 227 27.87 -2.04 1.23
CA THR A 227 27.38 -0.94 0.38
C THR A 227 26.93 0.25 1.22
N SER A 228 27.19 1.46 0.74
CA SER A 228 26.67 2.73 1.26
C SER A 228 25.95 3.46 0.14
N ILE A 229 24.68 3.79 0.35
CA ILE A 229 23.86 4.64 -0.52
C ILE A 229 23.65 5.97 0.19
N PHE A 230 24.14 7.05 -0.42
CA PHE A 230 24.05 8.41 0.10
C PHE A 230 22.97 9.15 -0.68
N ILE A 231 21.82 9.39 -0.05
CA ILE A 231 20.69 10.14 -0.64
C ILE A 231 20.95 11.64 -0.43
N ILE A 232 21.13 12.39 -1.52
CA ILE A 232 21.61 13.78 -1.47
C ILE A 232 20.46 14.77 -1.55
N GLY A 233 20.44 15.75 -0.64
CA GLY A 233 19.33 16.71 -0.54
C GLY A 233 18.10 16.10 0.11
N PHE A 234 18.28 15.27 1.14
CA PHE A 234 17.20 14.61 1.87
C PHE A 234 16.28 15.63 2.58
N GLU A 235 14.97 15.58 2.31
CA GLU A 235 14.02 16.62 2.78
C GLU A 235 13.16 16.23 3.98
N ASP A 236 12.84 14.95 4.20
CA ASP A 236 11.91 14.53 5.25
C ASP A 236 12.59 14.42 6.63
N LEU A 237 13.08 15.56 7.13
CA LEU A 237 13.81 15.67 8.39
C LEU A 237 12.90 15.52 9.63
N LYS A 238 11.58 15.69 9.48
CA LYS A 238 10.64 15.74 10.62
C LYS A 238 10.27 14.33 11.09
N ASN A 239 10.71 13.99 12.30
CA ASN A 239 10.48 12.68 12.95
C ASN A 239 11.00 11.50 12.13
N TRP A 240 12.02 11.71 11.29
CA TRP A 240 12.52 10.73 10.33
C TRP A 240 12.93 9.41 11.01
N GLN A 241 13.68 9.50 12.11
CA GLN A 241 14.09 8.35 12.93
C GLN A 241 12.89 7.53 13.40
N LYS A 242 11.82 8.19 13.87
CA LYS A 242 10.60 7.52 14.34
C LYS A 242 9.83 6.87 13.18
N LYS A 243 9.70 7.55 12.03
CA LYS A 243 9.06 7.01 10.83
C LYS A 243 9.79 5.75 10.34
N MET A 244 11.12 5.80 10.27
CA MET A 244 11.96 4.66 9.90
C MET A 244 11.84 3.53 10.93
N MET A 245 11.95 3.82 12.23
CA MET A 245 11.83 2.81 13.29
C MET A 245 10.49 2.07 13.28
N VAL A 246 9.38 2.80 13.03
CA VAL A 246 8.05 2.17 12.86
C VAL A 246 8.05 1.23 11.65
N SER A 247 8.70 1.58 10.54
CA SER A 247 8.83 0.68 9.38
C SER A 247 9.71 -0.54 9.68
N VAL A 248 10.88 -0.35 10.33
CA VAL A 248 11.77 -1.45 10.78
C VAL A 248 10.99 -2.49 11.58
N LEU A 249 10.31 -2.03 12.64
CA LEU A 249 9.57 -2.89 13.56
C LEU A 249 8.29 -3.46 12.95
N ARG A 250 7.71 -2.83 11.93
CA ARG A 250 6.52 -3.36 11.22
C ARG A 250 6.89 -4.48 10.25
N TYR A 251 8.02 -4.38 9.53
CA TYR A 251 8.37 -5.34 8.46
C TYR A 251 9.40 -6.39 8.83
N PHE A 252 10.31 -6.10 9.76
CA PHE A 252 11.50 -6.93 9.99
C PHE A 252 11.67 -7.37 11.45
N TRP A 253 10.63 -7.23 12.28
CA TRP A 253 10.70 -7.67 13.68
C TRP A 253 11.10 -9.14 13.81
N LEU A 254 10.66 -10.01 12.89
CA LEU A 254 11.03 -11.43 12.88
C LEU A 254 12.49 -11.63 12.50
N ALA A 255 12.96 -11.00 11.41
CA ALA A 255 14.37 -11.05 11.00
C ALA A 255 15.32 -10.58 12.12
N ILE A 256 14.89 -9.58 12.90
CA ILE A 256 15.64 -9.07 14.06
C ILE A 256 15.58 -10.05 15.23
N LEU A 257 14.40 -10.58 15.56
CA LEU A 257 14.19 -11.53 16.65
C LEU A 257 14.99 -12.83 16.47
N GLU A 258 15.10 -13.31 15.24
CA GLU A 258 15.87 -14.50 14.88
C GLU A 258 17.38 -14.24 14.77
N GLY A 259 17.85 -13.01 15.00
CA GLY A 259 19.27 -12.65 14.95
C GLY A 259 19.85 -12.60 13.52
N ASN A 260 18.98 -12.54 12.50
CA ASN A 260 19.39 -12.42 11.10
C ASN A 260 19.68 -10.96 10.70
N LEU A 261 19.08 -9.98 11.39
CA LEU A 261 19.20 -8.54 11.12
C LEU A 261 19.46 -7.73 12.42
N GLU A 262 20.38 -6.77 12.35
CA GLU A 262 20.52 -5.67 13.31
C GLU A 262 20.31 -4.33 12.58
N VAL A 263 19.57 -3.41 13.19
CA VAL A 263 19.29 -2.09 12.59
C VAL A 263 19.77 -0.96 13.49
N LYS A 264 20.48 0.01 12.92
CA LYS A 264 21.02 1.20 13.60
C LYS A 264 20.42 2.44 12.97
N ILE A 265 19.76 3.29 13.75
CA ILE A 265 19.22 4.58 13.32
C ILE A 265 19.83 5.64 14.25
N GLU A 266 20.80 6.40 13.74
CA GLU A 266 21.75 7.16 14.55
C GLU A 266 22.32 6.32 15.71
N ASN A 267 22.09 6.75 16.95
CA ASN A 267 22.54 6.10 18.17
C ASN A 267 21.58 5.01 18.68
N THR A 268 20.45 4.78 18.01
CA THR A 268 19.46 3.76 18.41
C THR A 268 19.72 2.46 17.67
N ILE A 269 20.01 1.39 18.42
CA ILE A 269 20.24 0.04 17.88
C ILE A 269 19.03 -0.83 18.21
N VAL A 270 18.56 -1.62 17.24
CA VAL A 270 17.54 -2.66 17.42
C VAL A 270 18.09 -4.00 16.95
N ASN A 271 18.07 -4.98 17.85
CA ASN A 271 18.62 -6.32 17.67
C ASN A 271 17.75 -7.36 18.41
N ALA A 272 18.13 -8.64 18.33
CA ALA A 272 17.39 -9.75 18.93
C ALA A 272 17.14 -9.59 20.44
N GLU A 273 18.05 -8.94 21.17
CA GLU A 273 17.96 -8.75 22.62
C GLU A 273 16.91 -7.71 23.03
N ASN A 274 16.67 -6.69 22.19
CA ASN A 274 15.86 -5.54 22.55
C ASN A 274 14.59 -5.34 21.71
N VAL A 275 14.41 -6.09 20.61
CA VAL A 275 13.27 -5.94 19.68
C VAL A 275 11.91 -5.99 20.37
N GLU A 276 11.71 -6.86 21.39
CA GLU A 276 10.46 -6.92 22.15
C GLU A 276 10.16 -5.60 22.89
N SER A 277 11.18 -5.02 23.53
CA SER A 277 11.00 -3.74 24.24
C SER A 277 10.70 -2.59 23.26
N LYS A 278 11.34 -2.61 22.08
CA LYS A 278 11.11 -1.63 21.01
C LYS A 278 9.72 -1.77 20.37
N LEU A 279 9.22 -2.99 20.19
CA LEU A 279 7.84 -3.22 19.74
C LEU A 279 6.83 -2.57 20.71
N LYS A 280 7.00 -2.77 22.03
CA LYS A 280 6.12 -2.21 23.07
C LYS A 280 6.29 -0.69 23.27
N GLU A 281 7.45 -0.12 22.94
CA GLU A 281 7.71 1.33 22.97
C GLU A 281 7.02 2.06 21.80
N TYR A 282 7.03 1.47 20.59
CA TYR A 282 6.56 2.13 19.38
C TYR A 282 5.11 1.79 19.00
N PHE A 283 4.55 0.68 19.49
CA PHE A 283 3.19 0.23 19.20
C PHE A 283 2.40 -0.01 20.49
N SER A 284 1.07 0.13 20.41
CA SER A 284 0.20 0.06 21.58
C SER A 284 -0.64 -1.23 21.60
N GLU A 285 -0.64 -1.92 22.74
CA GLU A 285 -1.56 -3.03 23.01
C GLU A 285 -3.04 -2.59 23.07
N ALA A 286 -3.35 -1.30 23.17
CA ALA A 286 -4.72 -0.79 23.06
C ALA A 286 -5.21 -0.69 21.60
N LYS A 287 -4.34 -0.93 20.61
CA LYS A 287 -4.58 -0.74 19.17
C LYS A 287 -4.39 -2.04 18.39
N VAL A 288 -4.83 -3.17 18.94
CA VAL A 288 -4.71 -4.52 18.34
C VAL A 288 -5.34 -4.62 16.94
N PHE A 289 -6.40 -3.85 16.68
CA PHE A 289 -7.12 -3.84 15.40
C PHE A 289 -6.49 -2.93 14.33
N GLU A 290 -5.46 -2.14 14.65
CA GLU A 290 -4.74 -1.39 13.61
C GLU A 290 -4.00 -2.40 12.72
N LYS A 291 -4.31 -2.36 11.41
CA LYS A 291 -3.84 -3.29 10.36
C LYS A 291 -2.32 -3.52 10.36
N ASP A 292 -1.60 -2.55 10.90
CA ASP A 292 -0.16 -2.35 10.83
C ASP A 292 0.56 -2.50 12.19
N ASN A 293 -0.12 -3.05 13.20
CA ASN A 293 0.43 -3.27 14.54
C ASN A 293 1.08 -4.67 14.65
N PRO A 294 2.41 -4.80 14.81
CA PRO A 294 3.11 -6.08 14.86
C PRO A 294 2.90 -6.88 16.17
N LEU A 295 2.45 -6.24 17.26
CA LEU A 295 2.37 -6.88 18.59
C LEU A 295 1.53 -8.17 18.66
N PRO A 296 0.35 -8.29 18.01
CA PRO A 296 -0.44 -9.52 18.04
C PRO A 296 0.27 -10.69 17.33
N TYR A 297 1.04 -10.39 16.28
CA TYR A 297 1.77 -11.37 15.48
C TYR A 297 3.09 -11.78 16.16
N TYR A 298 3.78 -10.85 16.81
CA TYR A 298 4.88 -11.17 17.74
C TYR A 298 4.41 -12.16 18.81
N LYS A 299 3.26 -11.90 19.46
CA LYS A 299 2.67 -12.83 20.43
C LYS A 299 2.31 -14.17 19.79
N ALA A 300 1.71 -14.16 18.60
CA ALA A 300 1.39 -15.39 17.88
C ALA A 300 2.62 -16.23 17.52
N TYR A 301 3.76 -15.60 17.24
CA TYR A 301 5.01 -16.32 17.01
C TYR A 301 5.63 -16.90 18.29
N ARG A 302 5.51 -16.19 19.42
CA ARG A 302 6.05 -16.61 20.72
C ARG A 302 5.23 -17.72 21.40
N ASP A 303 3.91 -17.54 21.44
CA ASP A 303 3.00 -18.31 22.30
C ASP A 303 1.96 -19.13 21.51
N GLY A 304 1.93 -19.01 20.18
CA GLY A 304 0.94 -19.66 19.32
C GLY A 304 1.16 -21.15 19.08
N GLU A 305 0.09 -21.86 18.73
CA GLU A 305 0.14 -23.24 18.28
C GLU A 305 0.85 -23.32 16.92
N VAL A 306 1.84 -24.22 16.82
CA VAL A 306 2.74 -24.33 15.65
C VAL A 306 2.30 -25.48 14.76
N ILE A 307 1.96 -25.17 13.52
CA ILE A 307 1.64 -26.13 12.45
C ILE A 307 2.76 -26.11 11.42
N ASN A 308 3.53 -27.20 11.40
CA ASN A 308 4.56 -27.44 10.39
C ASN A 308 4.01 -28.35 9.29
N SER A 309 4.28 -28.00 8.03
CA SER A 309 3.90 -28.83 6.88
C SER A 309 4.94 -28.72 5.77
N ARG A 310 4.90 -29.66 4.83
CA ARG A 310 5.66 -29.61 3.59
C ARG A 310 4.70 -29.64 2.41
N LEU A 311 4.55 -28.47 1.81
CA LEU A 311 3.77 -28.22 0.61
C LEU A 311 4.54 -28.72 -0.63
N ASN A 312 3.82 -29.26 -1.61
CA ASN A 312 4.38 -29.84 -2.84
C ASN A 312 5.10 -28.77 -3.65
N THR A 313 4.48 -27.61 -3.82
CA THR A 313 5.02 -26.52 -4.62
C THR A 313 5.94 -25.64 -3.79
N LEU A 314 5.49 -25.20 -2.61
CA LEU A 314 6.20 -24.22 -1.77
C LEU A 314 7.30 -24.81 -0.86
N GLY A 315 7.29 -26.11 -0.59
CA GLY A 315 8.24 -26.74 0.32
C GLY A 315 7.85 -26.59 1.79
N ASN A 316 8.83 -26.44 2.68
CA ASN A 316 8.58 -26.38 4.11
C ASN A 316 7.91 -25.04 4.48
N VAL A 317 6.79 -25.14 5.21
CA VAL A 317 6.03 -24.01 5.73
C VAL A 317 5.71 -24.20 7.20
N GLU A 318 5.65 -23.08 7.91
CA GLU A 318 5.25 -23.01 9.31
C GLU A 318 4.12 -21.99 9.44
N LEU A 319 3.05 -22.36 10.14
CA LEU A 319 1.98 -21.45 10.54
C LEU A 319 1.87 -21.49 12.06
N ARG A 320 2.07 -20.35 12.72
CA ARG A 320 1.79 -20.17 14.15
C ARG A 320 0.49 -19.41 14.33
N VAL A 321 -0.41 -19.86 15.19
CA VAL A 321 -1.71 -19.22 15.44
C VAL A 321 -1.95 -19.07 16.94
N PHE A 322 -2.30 -17.85 17.37
CA PHE A 322 -2.71 -17.59 18.75
C PHE A 322 -4.12 -17.03 18.78
N PHE A 323 -5.02 -17.76 19.42
CA PHE A 323 -6.41 -17.34 19.63
C PHE A 323 -6.51 -16.46 20.87
N GLN A 324 -7.07 -15.28 20.71
CA GLN A 324 -7.41 -14.39 21.81
C GLN A 324 -8.66 -13.61 21.47
N LYS A 325 -9.51 -13.36 22.47
CA LYS A 325 -10.59 -12.38 22.31
C LYS A 325 -9.98 -11.04 21.86
N ASP A 326 -10.68 -10.37 20.96
CA ASP A 326 -10.34 -9.03 20.43
C ASP A 326 -9.03 -8.96 19.61
N PHE A 327 -8.56 -10.10 19.08
CA PHE A 327 -7.49 -10.15 18.06
C PHE A 327 -8.03 -10.04 16.63
N PRO A 328 -7.22 -9.55 15.65
CA PRO A 328 -7.73 -9.01 14.38
C PRO A 328 -8.26 -10.05 13.38
N ARG A 329 -8.05 -11.35 13.61
CA ARG A 329 -8.34 -12.49 12.70
C ARG A 329 -7.54 -12.39 11.40
N ARG A 330 -6.24 -12.14 11.55
CA ARG A 330 -5.32 -11.87 10.44
C ARG A 330 -4.07 -12.74 10.56
N VAL A 331 -3.45 -13.01 9.41
CA VAL A 331 -2.17 -13.69 9.29
C VAL A 331 -1.16 -12.75 8.63
N GLU A 332 -0.01 -12.55 9.26
CA GLU A 332 1.18 -11.98 8.63
C GLU A 332 1.97 -13.06 7.91
N TYR A 333 2.30 -12.80 6.65
CA TYR A 333 3.03 -13.72 5.79
C TYR A 333 4.46 -13.21 5.63
N PHE A 334 5.41 -13.99 6.12
CA PHE A 334 6.82 -13.71 6.07
C PHE A 334 7.48 -14.47 4.93
N ARG A 335 8.37 -13.77 4.24
CA ARG A 335 9.39 -14.39 3.39
C ARG A 335 10.47 -15.02 4.28
N ASN A 336 11.19 -16.03 3.78
CA ASN A 336 12.30 -16.70 4.48
C ASN A 336 13.38 -15.75 5.04
N THR A 337 13.48 -14.51 4.53
CA THR A 337 14.35 -13.45 5.04
C THR A 337 13.84 -12.75 6.31
N GLY A 338 12.68 -13.15 6.83
CA GLY A 338 12.03 -12.52 7.99
C GLY A 338 11.35 -11.17 7.67
N MET A 339 11.14 -10.84 6.39
CA MET A 339 10.33 -9.67 5.97
C MET A 339 8.85 -10.03 5.86
N VAL A 340 7.96 -9.25 6.47
CA VAL A 340 6.51 -9.27 6.21
C VAL A 340 6.26 -8.86 4.77
N ILE A 341 5.61 -9.70 3.97
CA ILE A 341 5.13 -9.36 2.62
C ILE A 341 3.73 -8.78 2.69
N GLN A 342 2.80 -9.55 3.25
CA GLN A 342 1.37 -9.25 3.25
C GLN A 342 0.76 -9.60 4.60
N ASN A 343 -0.24 -8.82 5.01
CA ASN A 343 -1.04 -9.06 6.21
C ASN A 343 -2.49 -9.22 5.76
N LYS A 344 -3.06 -10.44 5.83
CA LYS A 344 -4.38 -10.80 5.26
C LYS A 344 -5.40 -11.18 6.32
N GLN A 345 -6.64 -10.76 6.10
CA GLN A 345 -7.82 -11.19 6.86
C GLN A 345 -8.19 -12.63 6.52
N HIS A 346 -8.68 -13.38 7.50
CA HIS A 346 -9.26 -14.71 7.31
C HIS A 346 -10.57 -14.84 8.09
N GLN A 347 -11.43 -15.75 7.64
CA GLN A 347 -12.69 -16.04 8.32
C GLN A 347 -12.43 -16.92 9.54
N SER A 348 -12.98 -16.52 10.69
CA SER A 348 -13.00 -17.31 11.92
C SER A 348 -14.06 -16.75 12.88
N GLY A 349 -14.73 -17.65 13.61
CA GLY A 349 -15.64 -17.27 14.71
C GLY A 349 -14.92 -16.67 15.93
N LYS A 350 -13.61 -16.92 16.08
CA LYS A 350 -12.80 -16.48 17.21
C LYS A 350 -11.80 -15.40 16.78
N GLY A 351 -11.45 -14.49 17.69
CA GLY A 351 -10.33 -13.57 17.49
C GLY A 351 -9.01 -14.35 17.47
N PHE A 352 -8.12 -14.03 16.53
CA PHE A 352 -6.79 -14.64 16.47
C PHE A 352 -5.78 -13.74 15.73
N ALA A 353 -4.50 -14.01 15.94
CA ALA A 353 -3.41 -13.51 15.12
C ALA A 353 -2.56 -14.71 14.68
N GLY A 354 -2.02 -14.68 13.47
CA GLY A 354 -1.18 -15.74 12.95
C GLY A 354 0.05 -15.25 12.23
N VAL A 355 1.09 -16.08 12.21
CA VAL A 355 2.36 -15.84 11.52
C VAL A 355 2.62 -17.03 10.61
N PHE A 356 2.64 -16.79 9.31
CA PHE A 356 2.99 -17.77 8.29
C PHE A 356 4.40 -17.49 7.79
N ILE A 357 5.26 -18.51 7.81
CA ILE A 357 6.64 -18.46 7.32
C ILE A 357 6.80 -19.54 6.25
N CYS A 358 7.29 -19.16 5.07
CA CYS A 358 7.66 -20.09 4.02
C CYS A 358 9.15 -20.02 3.74
N GLY A 359 9.82 -21.18 3.74
CA GLY A 359 11.23 -21.27 3.37
C GLY A 359 11.50 -20.99 1.88
N ASP A 360 10.47 -21.04 1.04
CA ASP A 360 10.47 -20.83 -0.41
C ASP A 360 11.69 -21.48 -1.11
N SER A 361 11.91 -22.78 -0.82
CA SER A 361 13.12 -23.49 -1.26
C SER A 361 13.28 -23.60 -2.79
N LYS A 362 12.22 -23.31 -3.55
CA LYS A 362 12.22 -23.24 -5.02
C LYS A 362 12.19 -21.80 -5.58
N GLY A 363 12.14 -20.78 -4.73
CA GLY A 363 12.08 -19.36 -5.12
C GLY A 363 10.80 -18.97 -5.87
N ILE A 364 9.68 -19.66 -5.63
CA ILE A 364 8.42 -19.49 -6.35
C ILE A 364 7.67 -18.27 -5.79
N LEU A 365 7.56 -18.14 -4.47
CA LEU A 365 6.91 -16.96 -3.86
C LEU A 365 7.65 -15.68 -4.20
N ARG A 366 8.99 -15.72 -4.24
CA ARG A 366 9.83 -14.60 -4.69
C ARG A 366 9.54 -14.16 -6.13
N LYS A 367 9.14 -15.08 -7.04
CA LYS A 367 8.72 -14.72 -8.40
C LYS A 367 7.31 -14.10 -8.44
N MET A 368 6.41 -14.57 -7.57
CA MET A 368 5.03 -14.10 -7.43
C MET A 368 4.88 -12.81 -6.61
N GLU A 369 5.98 -12.28 -6.08
CA GLU A 369 6.05 -11.08 -5.25
C GLU A 369 5.96 -9.82 -6.12
N ASP A 370 4.98 -8.95 -5.83
CA ASP A 370 4.74 -7.73 -6.59
C ASP A 370 5.84 -6.65 -6.36
N PRO A 371 5.96 -5.63 -7.24
CA PRO A 371 7.02 -4.63 -7.15
C PRO A 371 7.08 -3.83 -5.84
N THR A 372 5.99 -3.78 -5.08
CA THR A 372 5.91 -3.03 -3.81
C THR A 372 6.06 -3.93 -2.59
N HIS A 373 6.33 -5.23 -2.82
CA HIS A 373 6.43 -6.28 -1.81
C HIS A 373 5.16 -6.42 -0.94
N SER A 374 3.98 -6.08 -1.47
CA SER A 374 2.70 -6.01 -0.75
C SER A 374 1.85 -7.28 -0.81
N LYS A 375 2.09 -8.18 -1.78
CA LYS A 375 1.33 -9.40 -2.02
C LYS A 375 2.13 -10.45 -2.80
N TRP A 376 1.73 -11.72 -2.62
CA TRP A 376 2.00 -12.77 -3.60
C TRP A 376 0.76 -12.99 -4.48
N SER A 377 0.95 -13.05 -5.80
CA SER A 377 -0.09 -13.33 -6.78
C SER A 377 0.49 -14.04 -8.00
N LYS A 378 -0.24 -15.04 -8.51
CA LYS A 378 0.10 -15.79 -9.74
C LYS A 378 0.16 -14.92 -11.01
N ASP A 379 -0.40 -13.71 -10.96
CA ASP A 379 -0.55 -12.81 -12.13
C ASP A 379 0.62 -11.81 -12.23
N VAL A 380 1.51 -11.77 -11.23
CA VAL A 380 2.75 -10.97 -11.28
C VAL A 380 3.75 -11.54 -12.30
N PRO A 381 4.07 -12.85 -12.32
CA PRO A 381 5.04 -13.39 -13.28
C PRO A 381 4.56 -13.29 -14.74
N VAL A 382 5.23 -12.46 -15.55
CA VAL A 382 4.97 -12.38 -16.99
C VAL A 382 5.66 -13.53 -17.73
N THR A 383 4.99 -14.68 -17.80
CA THR A 383 5.45 -15.86 -18.56
C THR A 383 4.47 -16.27 -19.65
N THR A 384 5.00 -16.88 -20.71
CA THR A 384 4.23 -17.51 -21.80
C THR A 384 4.13 -19.02 -21.63
N ASP A 385 4.89 -19.62 -20.71
CA ASP A 385 4.85 -21.06 -20.45
C ASP A 385 3.60 -21.41 -19.61
N ILE A 386 2.81 -22.36 -20.12
CA ILE A 386 1.60 -22.86 -19.45
C ILE A 386 1.98 -23.63 -18.17
N GLN A 387 3.11 -24.34 -18.16
CA GLN A 387 3.56 -25.09 -16.98
C GLN A 387 3.95 -24.14 -15.84
N GLU A 388 4.65 -23.05 -16.13
CA GLU A 388 4.94 -22.03 -15.13
C GLU A 388 3.66 -21.35 -14.62
N LYS A 389 2.68 -21.03 -15.49
CA LYS A 389 1.39 -20.45 -15.06
C LYS A 389 0.62 -21.38 -14.12
N ASN A 390 0.57 -22.66 -14.44
CA ASN A 390 -0.06 -23.67 -13.59
C ASN A 390 0.66 -23.76 -12.23
N LEU A 391 2.00 -23.81 -12.24
CA LEU A 391 2.81 -23.84 -11.01
C LEU A 391 2.54 -22.63 -10.09
N TYR A 392 2.40 -21.42 -10.64
CA TYR A 392 2.07 -20.24 -9.83
C TYR A 392 0.62 -20.26 -9.30
N ALA A 393 -0.33 -20.78 -10.08
CA ALA A 393 -1.72 -20.96 -9.64
C ALA A 393 -1.84 -22.03 -8.54
N GLU A 394 -1.14 -23.15 -8.71
CA GLU A 394 -1.00 -24.22 -7.71
C GLU A 394 -0.39 -23.68 -6.41
N ALA A 395 0.73 -22.93 -6.51
CA ALA A 395 1.37 -22.29 -5.35
C ALA A 395 0.42 -21.36 -4.58
N GLU A 396 -0.39 -20.56 -5.28
CA GLU A 396 -1.33 -19.63 -4.64
C GLU A 396 -2.51 -20.37 -3.99
N ASN A 397 -3.03 -21.41 -4.63
CA ASN A 397 -4.13 -22.21 -4.09
C ASN A 397 -3.67 -23.08 -2.91
N GLU A 398 -2.53 -23.75 -3.03
CA GLU A 398 -1.92 -24.56 -1.97
C GLU A 398 -1.66 -23.73 -0.70
N LEU A 399 -1.21 -22.48 -0.85
CA LEU A 399 -1.07 -21.53 0.26
C LEU A 399 -2.43 -21.18 0.92
N LYS A 400 -3.46 -20.91 0.11
CA LYS A 400 -4.81 -20.55 0.61
C LYS A 400 -5.44 -21.71 1.36
N GLU A 401 -5.44 -22.90 0.76
CA GLU A 401 -6.00 -24.13 1.33
C GLU A 401 -5.26 -24.53 2.60
N PHE A 402 -3.92 -24.49 2.61
CA PHE A 402 -3.14 -24.80 3.81
C PHE A 402 -3.53 -23.91 5.00
N VAL A 403 -3.60 -22.59 4.81
CA VAL A 403 -3.94 -21.67 5.91
C VAL A 403 -5.41 -21.82 6.31
N ALA A 404 -6.34 -21.94 5.37
CA ALA A 404 -7.78 -22.09 5.67
C ALA A 404 -8.09 -23.40 6.42
N ASN A 405 -7.53 -24.53 5.97
CA ASN A 405 -7.71 -25.83 6.61
C ASN A 405 -7.05 -25.86 7.99
N SER A 406 -5.85 -25.28 8.13
CA SER A 406 -5.17 -25.16 9.43
C SER A 406 -5.99 -24.36 10.44
N LEU A 407 -6.52 -23.20 10.05
CA LEU A 407 -7.36 -22.37 10.92
C LEU A 407 -8.66 -23.09 11.31
N SER A 408 -9.32 -23.75 10.34
CA SER A 408 -10.55 -24.52 10.59
C SER A 408 -10.34 -25.66 11.59
N ASN A 409 -9.27 -26.44 11.40
CA ASN A 409 -8.92 -27.55 12.28
C ASN A 409 -8.66 -27.06 13.72
N LEU A 410 -7.86 -26.00 13.89
CA LEU A 410 -7.60 -25.42 15.20
C LEU A 410 -8.89 -24.92 15.88
N THR A 411 -9.79 -24.25 15.14
CA THR A 411 -11.07 -23.80 15.73
C THR A 411 -11.93 -24.96 16.24
N ALA A 412 -11.99 -26.08 15.51
CA ALA A 412 -12.73 -27.28 15.88
C ALA A 412 -12.11 -28.02 17.09
N THR A 413 -10.78 -28.09 17.18
CA THR A 413 -10.07 -28.64 18.34
C THR A 413 -10.31 -27.81 19.61
N VAL A 414 -10.35 -26.48 19.51
CA VAL A 414 -10.72 -25.63 20.66
C VAL A 414 -12.20 -25.82 21.03
N GLU A 415 -13.13 -25.98 20.07
CA GLU A 415 -14.55 -26.20 20.38
C GLU A 415 -14.83 -27.52 21.10
N THR A 416 -14.09 -28.59 20.77
CA THR A 416 -14.18 -29.87 21.50
C THR A 416 -13.64 -29.80 22.94
N THR A 417 -12.80 -28.80 23.28
CA THR A 417 -12.38 -28.54 24.67
C THR A 417 -13.27 -27.54 25.41
N THR A 418 -13.98 -26.66 24.68
CA THR A 418 -14.89 -25.66 25.27
C THR A 418 -16.32 -25.79 24.75
N SER A 419 -17.12 -26.62 25.44
CA SER A 419 -18.56 -26.45 25.74
C SER A 419 -19.44 -27.68 25.47
N VAL A 420 -19.73 -28.45 26.52
CA VAL A 420 -21.11 -28.90 26.72
C VAL A 420 -21.87 -27.72 27.33
N ILE A 421 -22.58 -26.96 26.49
CA ILE A 421 -23.59 -25.99 26.96
C ILE A 421 -24.93 -26.45 26.36
N LYS A 422 -25.71 -27.15 27.18
CA LYS A 422 -27.13 -27.42 26.91
C LYS A 422 -27.94 -26.11 27.00
N ASP A 423 -29.13 -26.11 26.39
CA ASP A 423 -30.15 -25.03 26.38
C ASP A 423 -30.08 -23.93 25.28
N LEU A 424 -29.23 -24.06 24.25
CA LEU A 424 -29.38 -23.23 23.03
C LEU A 424 -30.57 -23.65 22.15
N ASP A 425 -31.01 -24.91 22.27
CA ASP A 425 -32.12 -25.51 21.50
C ASP A 425 -33.48 -24.83 21.76
N LYS A 426 -33.63 -24.12 22.89
CA LYS A 426 -34.88 -23.45 23.28
C LYS A 426 -35.14 -22.11 22.58
N TYR A 427 -34.17 -21.58 21.84
CA TYR A 427 -34.29 -20.27 21.19
C TYR A 427 -34.52 -20.33 19.67
N PHE A 428 -34.56 -21.54 19.08
CA PHE A 428 -34.90 -21.77 17.66
C PHE A 428 -36.35 -22.23 17.49
N TYR A 429 -37.31 -21.43 17.95
CA TYR A 429 -38.72 -21.57 17.54
C TYR A 429 -39.06 -20.52 16.48
N SER A 430 -39.19 -20.97 15.24
CA SER A 430 -39.79 -20.20 14.15
C SER A 430 -41.24 -20.66 13.96
N PRO A 431 -42.25 -19.81 14.17
CA PRO A 431 -43.65 -20.20 13.98
C PRO A 431 -44.07 -20.03 12.51
N ALA A 432 -43.87 -21.08 11.72
CA ALA A 432 -44.56 -21.31 10.47
C ALA A 432 -44.61 -22.82 10.19
N ASP A 433 -45.76 -23.29 9.69
CA ASP A 433 -46.08 -24.65 9.23
C ASP A 433 -46.75 -25.60 10.24
N GLU A 434 -47.93 -25.18 10.75
CA GLU A 434 -49.03 -26.13 10.92
C GLU A 434 -49.64 -26.44 9.54
N ASN A 435 -49.30 -27.59 8.96
CA ASN A 435 -50.27 -28.59 8.44
C ASN A 435 -49.59 -29.81 7.78
N ASP A 436 -50.29 -30.94 7.88
CA ASP A 436 -50.08 -32.21 7.17
C ASP A 436 -48.77 -33.01 7.40
N LEU A 437 -48.82 -33.76 8.51
CA LEU A 437 -48.25 -35.11 8.60
C LEU A 437 -48.89 -36.04 7.56
N ASP A 438 -48.10 -36.64 6.65
CA ASP A 438 -48.05 -38.10 6.39
C ASP A 438 -47.49 -38.46 4.99
N LYS A 439 -46.26 -39.00 4.96
CA LYS A 439 -45.95 -40.39 4.51
C LYS A 439 -44.45 -40.68 4.36
N LEU A 440 -44.05 -41.86 4.83
CA LEU A 440 -42.73 -42.46 4.59
C LEU A 440 -42.60 -43.00 3.14
N GLY A 441 -41.43 -42.85 2.54
CA GLY A 441 -41.05 -43.52 1.28
C GLY A 441 -39.65 -43.13 0.80
N ASN A 442 -38.71 -44.08 0.89
CA ASN A 442 -37.29 -43.96 0.48
C ASN A 442 -37.10 -44.58 -0.92
N PRO A 443 -35.93 -44.48 -1.59
CA PRO A 443 -35.16 -43.30 -2.03
C PRO A 443 -34.90 -43.30 -3.56
N GLU A 444 -34.57 -42.16 -4.18
CA GLU A 444 -33.67 -42.15 -5.36
C GLU A 444 -33.04 -40.77 -5.63
N SER A 445 -31.94 -40.78 -6.41
CA SER A 445 -30.93 -39.71 -6.52
C SER A 445 -31.20 -38.65 -7.59
N ILE A 446 -30.93 -37.37 -7.28
CA ILE A 446 -30.57 -36.34 -8.28
C ILE A 446 -29.45 -35.46 -7.71
N GLU A 447 -28.44 -35.14 -8.54
CA GLU A 447 -27.33 -34.24 -8.22
C GLU A 447 -27.79 -32.77 -8.14
N GLY A 448 -27.23 -31.99 -7.22
CA GLY A 448 -27.44 -30.54 -7.14
C GLY A 448 -26.38 -29.87 -6.28
N GLN A 449 -25.60 -28.96 -6.87
CA GLN A 449 -24.56 -28.20 -6.16
C GLN A 449 -25.19 -27.28 -5.11
N ILE A 450 -24.80 -27.45 -3.83
CA ILE A 450 -25.12 -26.49 -2.77
C ILE A 450 -23.95 -25.50 -2.67
N VAL A 451 -24.22 -24.24 -3.02
CA VAL A 451 -23.27 -23.13 -2.87
C VAL A 451 -23.56 -22.43 -1.54
N ASN A 452 -22.58 -22.45 -0.61
CA ASN A 452 -22.68 -21.77 0.68
C ASN A 452 -22.16 -20.33 0.58
N GLU A 453 -22.98 -19.35 0.99
CA GLU A 453 -22.66 -18.01 1.55
C GLU A 453 -23.99 -17.26 1.76
N GLU A 454 -24.23 -16.41 2.76
CA GLU A 454 -23.29 -15.64 3.59
C GLU A 454 -23.83 -15.36 5.02
N THR A 455 -23.00 -14.73 5.85
CA THR A 455 -23.09 -14.63 7.33
C THR A 455 -24.01 -13.54 7.91
N GLY A 456 -24.35 -13.69 9.20
CA GLY A 456 -24.86 -12.59 10.03
C GLY A 456 -24.64 -12.76 11.54
N SER A 457 -23.47 -12.40 12.07
CA SER A 457 -23.25 -12.29 13.52
C SER A 457 -23.66 -10.91 14.09
N LEU A 458 -24.08 -10.90 15.35
CA LEU A 458 -24.43 -9.71 16.12
C LEU A 458 -23.31 -9.40 17.13
N ILE A 459 -22.96 -8.12 17.28
CA ILE A 459 -22.21 -7.63 18.45
C ILE A 459 -23.19 -6.80 19.29
N ARG A 460 -23.40 -7.24 20.53
CA ARG A 460 -24.23 -6.56 21.54
C ARG A 460 -23.39 -5.47 22.20
N GLY A 461 -23.89 -4.23 22.20
CA GLY A 461 -23.27 -3.13 22.93
C GLY A 461 -23.70 -3.12 24.39
N GLU A 462 -22.80 -2.68 25.26
CA GLU A 462 -23.14 -2.14 26.58
C GLU A 462 -22.52 -0.73 26.71
N ASN A 463 -23.13 0.10 27.56
CA ASN A 463 -23.10 1.57 27.47
C ASN A 463 -21.95 2.24 28.25
N ILE A 464 -21.99 3.59 28.22
CA ILE A 464 -21.35 4.60 29.10
C ILE A 464 -19.81 4.76 28.96
N ILE A 465 -19.20 5.97 28.89
CA ILE A 465 -19.63 7.36 29.16
C ILE A 465 -19.06 8.32 28.09
N GLU A 466 -19.79 9.38 27.73
CA GLU A 466 -19.29 10.48 26.90
C GLU A 466 -18.17 11.30 27.55
N LYS A 467 -17.07 11.51 26.83
CA LYS A 467 -16.24 12.74 26.95
C LYS A 467 -15.78 13.17 25.56
N THR A 468 -16.13 14.39 25.16
CA THR A 468 -15.77 14.98 23.87
C THR A 468 -14.40 15.68 23.92
N PRO A 469 -13.40 15.24 23.14
CA PRO A 469 -12.24 16.06 22.81
C PRO A 469 -12.51 16.82 21.52
N LYS A 470 -12.36 18.16 21.54
CA LYS A 470 -12.39 18.96 20.31
C LYS A 470 -11.17 18.63 19.45
N ILE A 471 -11.38 18.17 18.22
CA ILE A 471 -10.32 18.02 17.22
C ILE A 471 -10.70 18.87 16.01
N ASN A 472 -9.89 19.89 15.72
CA ASN A 472 -9.93 20.59 14.44
C ASN A 472 -9.36 19.66 13.37
N ILE A 473 -10.14 19.35 12.34
CA ILE A 473 -9.65 18.67 11.13
C ILE A 473 -9.81 19.65 9.97
N GLN A 474 -8.68 20.18 9.48
CA GLN A 474 -8.62 20.78 8.16
C GLN A 474 -8.70 19.64 7.14
N VAL A 475 -9.71 19.66 6.27
CA VAL A 475 -9.80 18.75 5.13
C VAL A 475 -9.28 19.48 3.90
N THR A 476 -8.11 19.08 3.44
CA THR A 476 -7.61 19.41 2.10
C THR A 476 -8.33 18.55 1.07
N ASN A 477 -9.03 19.18 0.13
CA ASN A 477 -9.64 18.48 -1.01
C ASN A 477 -8.56 18.05 -2.03
N PRO A 478 -8.62 16.83 -2.57
CA PRO A 478 -7.91 16.49 -3.81
C PRO A 478 -8.68 17.06 -5.00
N THR A 479 -8.19 18.14 -5.60
CA THR A 479 -8.73 18.71 -6.83
C THR A 479 -8.15 18.02 -8.06
N HIS A 480 -9.00 17.32 -8.82
CA HIS A 480 -8.78 17.18 -10.26
C HIS A 480 -9.26 18.49 -10.92
N THR A 481 -8.36 19.20 -11.57
CA THR A 481 -8.67 20.42 -12.32
C THR A 481 -8.37 20.18 -13.80
N PHE A 482 -9.41 20.10 -14.63
CA PHE A 482 -9.30 20.66 -15.97
C PHE A 482 -9.42 22.18 -15.80
N GLY A 483 -8.43 22.91 -16.31
CA GLY A 483 -8.29 24.34 -16.03
C GLY A 483 -9.10 25.21 -16.98
N GLU A 484 -9.39 26.42 -16.52
CA GLU A 484 -9.49 27.58 -17.41
C GLU A 484 -8.95 28.82 -16.67
N LEU A 485 -8.59 29.83 -17.46
CA LEU A 485 -7.98 31.10 -17.02
C LEU A 485 -9.05 31.91 -16.22
N GLU A 486 -8.78 32.99 -15.49
CA GLU A 486 -7.81 34.07 -15.69
C GLU A 486 -7.84 34.99 -14.42
N GLY A 487 -7.16 36.15 -14.46
CA GLY A 487 -7.67 37.35 -13.77
C GLY A 487 -7.04 37.67 -12.41
N ASN A 488 -6.09 38.60 -12.42
CA ASN A 488 -5.50 39.18 -11.22
C ASN A 488 -6.34 40.37 -10.67
N GLU A 489 -6.07 40.74 -9.41
CA GLU A 489 -6.36 42.04 -8.77
C GLU A 489 -7.80 42.48 -8.37
N GLY A 490 -7.93 42.83 -7.08
CA GLY A 490 -8.15 44.25 -6.73
C GLY A 490 -9.58 44.77 -6.57
N LYS A 491 -10.16 44.66 -5.36
CA LYS A 491 -11.31 45.49 -4.97
C LYS A 491 -10.86 46.87 -4.46
N GLY A 492 -11.28 47.94 -5.13
CA GLY A 492 -11.00 49.32 -4.71
C GLY A 492 -11.93 50.40 -5.27
N GLY A 493 -13.13 50.55 -4.70
CA GLY A 493 -13.74 51.88 -4.47
C GLY A 493 -14.67 52.54 -5.51
N ARG A 494 -15.90 52.85 -5.03
CA ARG A 494 -16.68 54.11 -5.19
C ARG A 494 -17.29 54.59 -6.53
N HIS A 495 -18.61 54.79 -6.43
CA HIS A 495 -19.44 55.92 -6.93
C HIS A 495 -19.72 56.12 -8.44
N GLY A 496 -20.97 56.50 -8.74
CA GLY A 496 -21.30 57.38 -9.88
C GLY A 496 -22.53 56.98 -10.69
N GLY A 497 -23.71 57.55 -10.38
CA GLY A 497 -25.00 57.14 -10.97
C GLY A 497 -25.44 57.82 -12.28
N GLY A 498 -26.65 57.44 -12.73
CA GLY A 498 -27.59 58.32 -13.44
C GLY A 498 -28.15 57.85 -14.79
N LYS A 499 -29.47 57.52 -14.82
CA LYS A 499 -30.48 57.62 -15.92
C LYS A 499 -30.07 57.06 -17.33
N GLY A 500 -30.74 56.10 -17.96
CA GLY A 500 -32.19 55.92 -18.20
C GLY A 500 -32.47 55.93 -19.73
N ASN A 501 -33.51 55.35 -20.36
CA ASN A 501 -34.74 54.65 -19.94
C ASN A 501 -35.24 53.73 -21.10
N GLY A 502 -36.12 52.76 -20.81
CA GLY A 502 -36.90 51.96 -21.79
C GLY A 502 -36.23 50.64 -22.25
N GLU A 503 -36.92 49.51 -22.44
CA GLU A 503 -38.35 49.18 -22.25
C GLU A 503 -38.52 47.64 -22.06
N GLU A 504 -39.62 47.22 -21.41
CA GLU A 504 -40.16 45.84 -21.24
C GLU A 504 -39.27 44.67 -20.73
N GLN A 505 -39.71 44.04 -19.62
CA GLN A 505 -39.14 42.80 -19.07
C GLN A 505 -39.76 41.55 -19.72
N PRO A 506 -38.91 40.57 -20.08
CA PRO A 506 -39.17 39.17 -19.74
C PRO A 506 -38.27 38.72 -18.58
N ALA A 507 -38.75 37.78 -17.77
CA ALA A 507 -38.05 37.33 -16.57
C ALA A 507 -36.65 36.73 -16.85
N GLN A 508 -35.68 37.03 -15.98
CA GLN A 508 -34.41 36.31 -15.94
C GLN A 508 -34.66 34.84 -15.56
N PRO A 509 -33.90 33.88 -16.13
CA PRO A 509 -33.90 32.52 -15.63
C PRO A 509 -33.28 32.51 -14.22
N GLU A 510 -34.02 31.99 -13.24
CA GLU A 510 -33.48 31.79 -11.89
C GLU A 510 -32.29 30.81 -11.93
N GLU A 511 -31.20 31.16 -11.25
CA GLU A 511 -30.13 30.22 -10.95
C GLU A 511 -30.70 29.07 -10.10
N LYS A 512 -30.79 27.87 -10.67
CA LYS A 512 -31.18 26.67 -9.92
C LYS A 512 -30.10 26.36 -8.87
N GLY A 513 -30.41 26.69 -7.62
CA GLY A 513 -29.52 26.46 -6.49
C GLY A 513 -29.07 24.99 -6.38
N THR A 514 -27.79 24.79 -6.13
CA THR A 514 -27.21 23.49 -5.82
C THR A 514 -27.67 23.02 -4.44
N ASN A 515 -28.62 22.09 -4.42
CA ASN A 515 -29.07 21.42 -3.19
C ASN A 515 -27.92 20.62 -2.55
N ILE A 516 -27.46 21.07 -1.38
CA ILE A 516 -26.48 20.35 -0.56
C ILE A 516 -27.22 19.22 0.18
N VAL A 517 -27.25 18.03 -0.41
CA VAL A 517 -27.87 16.84 0.20
C VAL A 517 -26.95 16.28 1.29
N LYS A 518 -27.45 16.20 2.53
CA LYS A 518 -26.70 15.63 3.67
C LYS A 518 -26.82 14.11 3.70
N ILE A 519 -25.69 13.43 3.97
CA ILE A 519 -25.66 11.98 4.20
C ILE A 519 -26.15 11.70 5.63
N ASN A 520 -27.20 10.91 5.78
CA ASN A 520 -27.68 10.45 7.07
C ASN A 520 -26.76 9.34 7.59
N LYS A 521 -26.13 9.57 8.75
CA LYS A 521 -25.17 8.63 9.38
C LYS A 521 -25.80 7.67 10.41
N ASN A 522 -27.06 7.87 10.77
CA ASN A 522 -27.76 7.04 11.76
C ASN A 522 -28.27 5.74 11.13
N ILE A 523 -28.58 5.78 9.83
CA ILE A 523 -29.06 4.62 9.07
C ILE A 523 -27.93 3.60 8.84
N LYS A 524 -28.17 2.35 9.24
CA LYS A 524 -27.29 1.19 9.02
C LYS A 524 -27.97 0.18 8.12
N PHE A 525 -27.24 -0.29 7.11
CA PHE A 525 -27.70 -1.27 6.13
C PHE A 525 -27.08 -2.65 6.36
N ARG A 526 -27.90 -3.69 6.21
CA ARG A 526 -27.49 -5.08 5.98
C ARG A 526 -28.14 -5.53 4.67
N ARG A 527 -27.46 -6.39 3.92
CA ARG A 527 -27.93 -6.90 2.63
C ARG A 527 -27.80 -8.42 2.62
N SER A 528 -28.76 -9.10 1.99
CA SER A 528 -28.70 -10.51 1.65
C SER A 528 -29.31 -10.72 0.27
N PHE A 529 -28.99 -11.85 -0.36
CA PHE A 529 -29.41 -12.19 -1.71
C PHE A 529 -30.25 -13.46 -1.66
N ILE A 530 -31.40 -13.48 -2.34
CA ILE A 530 -32.25 -14.69 -2.43
C ILE A 530 -32.69 -14.88 -3.88
N THR A 531 -32.19 -15.92 -4.53
CA THR A 531 -32.67 -16.37 -5.85
C THR A 531 -33.96 -17.17 -5.70
N LYS A 532 -35.11 -16.49 -5.71
CA LYS A 532 -36.43 -17.13 -5.93
C LYS A 532 -36.84 -17.15 -7.41
N ASN A 533 -36.26 -16.29 -8.24
CA ASN A 533 -36.53 -16.17 -9.66
C ASN A 533 -35.19 -16.08 -10.41
N GLU A 534 -34.91 -17.04 -11.30
CA GLU A 534 -33.63 -17.11 -12.02
C GLU A 534 -33.43 -15.94 -13.01
N VAL A 535 -34.54 -15.31 -13.45
CA VAL A 535 -34.52 -14.24 -14.47
C VAL A 535 -34.34 -12.84 -13.87
N PHE A 536 -34.75 -12.61 -12.61
CA PHE A 536 -34.60 -11.33 -11.91
C PHE A 536 -34.38 -11.60 -10.41
N PRO A 537 -33.14 -11.60 -9.92
CA PRO A 537 -32.86 -11.96 -8.53
C PRO A 537 -33.27 -10.87 -7.53
N GLU A 538 -33.84 -11.31 -6.41
CA GLU A 538 -34.35 -10.45 -5.34
C GLU A 538 -33.24 -10.09 -4.35
N HIS A 539 -32.90 -8.81 -4.29
CA HIS A 539 -31.93 -8.28 -3.33
C HIS A 539 -32.66 -7.83 -2.07
N ASN A 540 -32.42 -8.50 -0.95
CA ASN A 540 -33.06 -8.22 0.32
C ASN A 540 -32.20 -7.22 1.10
N ILE A 541 -32.78 -6.08 1.45
CA ILE A 541 -32.12 -5.02 2.20
C ILE A 541 -32.83 -4.89 3.56
N ILE A 542 -32.05 -4.97 4.63
CA ILE A 542 -32.50 -4.73 6.00
C ILE A 542 -31.86 -3.42 6.45
N ILE A 543 -32.69 -2.47 6.83
CA ILE A 543 -32.31 -1.13 7.24
C ILE A 543 -32.63 -0.98 8.71
N SER A 544 -31.74 -0.36 9.48
CA SER A 544 -31.98 0.00 10.89
C SER A 544 -31.65 1.47 11.12
N GLY A 545 -32.47 2.15 11.90
CA GLY A 545 -32.40 3.59 12.17
C GLY A 545 -33.29 3.99 13.34
N GLU A 546 -33.49 5.29 13.58
CA GLU A 546 -34.38 5.75 14.64
C GLU A 546 -35.87 5.65 14.23
N LYS A 547 -36.76 5.41 15.19
CA LYS A 547 -38.21 5.28 14.92
C LYS A 547 -38.75 6.55 14.25
N GLY A 548 -39.40 6.39 13.10
CA GLY A 548 -39.99 7.50 12.34
C GLY A 548 -39.00 8.34 11.53
N GLU A 549 -37.71 7.98 11.53
CA GLU A 549 -36.68 8.65 10.75
C GLU A 549 -36.98 8.53 9.24
N GLN A 550 -36.88 9.66 8.52
CA GLN A 550 -37.18 9.77 7.10
C GLN A 550 -35.93 10.06 6.28
N PHE A 551 -35.75 9.34 5.17
CA PHE A 551 -34.57 9.49 4.33
C PHE A 551 -34.82 9.00 2.89
N ASN A 552 -33.97 9.44 1.97
CA ASN A 552 -33.85 8.91 0.62
C ASN A 552 -32.65 7.95 0.54
N MET A 553 -32.78 6.83 -0.17
CA MET A 553 -31.68 5.89 -0.40
C MET A 553 -31.16 6.00 -1.84
N GLU A 554 -29.85 5.98 -2.02
CA GLU A 554 -29.20 5.73 -3.31
C GLU A 554 -28.57 4.34 -3.33
N VAL A 555 -28.72 3.64 -4.45
CA VAL A 555 -28.16 2.32 -4.70
C VAL A 555 -27.14 2.42 -5.84
N ARG A 556 -25.97 1.81 -5.66
CA ARG A 556 -24.94 1.63 -6.70
C ARG A 556 -24.40 0.21 -6.65
N VAL A 557 -23.86 -0.27 -7.77
CA VAL A 557 -23.32 -1.64 -7.90
C VAL A 557 -21.83 -1.59 -8.21
N GLY A 558 -21.05 -2.51 -7.66
CA GLY A 558 -19.62 -2.56 -7.96
C GLY A 558 -18.77 -3.32 -6.94
N THR A 559 -17.46 -3.23 -7.11
CA THR A 559 -16.45 -3.77 -6.18
C THR A 559 -16.05 -2.70 -5.16
N GLU A 560 -15.20 -3.03 -4.18
CA GLU A 560 -14.77 -2.04 -3.17
C GLU A 560 -14.05 -0.81 -3.78
N ASP A 561 -13.48 -0.95 -4.98
CA ASP A 561 -12.65 0.06 -5.65
C ASP A 561 -13.41 0.89 -6.71
N SER A 562 -14.59 0.48 -7.19
CA SER A 562 -15.38 1.22 -8.19
C SER A 562 -16.88 0.89 -8.14
N PHE A 563 -17.74 1.92 -8.22
CA PHE A 563 -19.20 1.78 -8.18
C PHE A 563 -19.90 2.50 -9.34
N ASP A 564 -20.67 1.74 -10.12
CA ASP A 564 -21.50 2.20 -11.22
C ASP A 564 -22.97 2.40 -10.80
N VAL A 565 -23.70 3.18 -11.62
CA VAL A 565 -25.13 3.44 -11.44
C VAL A 565 -25.93 2.24 -11.93
N VAL A 566 -26.89 1.77 -11.13
CA VAL A 566 -27.85 0.72 -11.51
C VAL A 566 -29.27 1.28 -11.53
N TYR A 567 -30.06 0.88 -12.52
CA TYR A 567 -31.47 1.24 -12.56
C TYR A 567 -32.33 0.23 -11.79
N ILE A 568 -33.09 0.74 -10.81
CA ILE A 568 -34.01 -0.06 -10.01
C ILE A 568 -35.31 -0.24 -10.82
N LYS A 569 -35.68 -1.50 -11.06
CA LYS A 569 -36.93 -1.88 -11.72
C LYS A 569 -38.12 -1.78 -10.78
N GLU A 570 -37.93 -2.25 -9.56
CA GLU A 570 -38.95 -2.26 -8.53
C GLU A 570 -38.34 -2.35 -7.12
N ALA A 571 -38.97 -1.68 -6.16
CA ALA A 571 -38.68 -1.85 -4.73
C ALA A 571 -39.97 -2.02 -3.94
N ARG A 572 -40.00 -2.96 -3.00
CA ARG A 572 -41.17 -3.24 -2.13
C ARG A 572 -40.77 -3.44 -0.68
N ASP A 573 -41.65 -3.07 0.25
CA ASP A 573 -41.46 -3.36 1.68
C ASP A 573 -41.81 -4.82 2.04
N GLN A 574 -41.56 -5.21 3.30
CA GLN A 574 -41.91 -6.53 3.85
C GLN A 574 -43.41 -6.87 3.87
N LYS A 575 -44.29 -5.92 3.57
CA LYS A 575 -45.76 -6.10 3.43
C LYS A 575 -46.19 -6.15 1.96
N GLY A 576 -45.26 -6.03 1.01
CA GLY A 576 -45.50 -6.03 -0.43
C GLY A 576 -45.88 -4.67 -1.01
N ASN A 577 -45.87 -3.59 -0.22
CA ASN A 577 -46.18 -2.25 -0.71
C ASN A 577 -45.05 -1.73 -1.59
N LYS A 578 -45.38 -1.13 -2.74
CA LYS A 578 -44.38 -0.52 -3.64
C LYS A 578 -43.82 0.78 -3.05
N LEU A 579 -42.51 0.93 -3.11
CA LEU A 579 -41.80 2.14 -2.71
C LEU A 579 -41.59 3.08 -3.91
N ILE A 580 -41.39 4.37 -3.65
CA ILE A 580 -41.18 5.38 -4.70
C ILE A 580 -39.74 5.21 -5.23
N VAL A 581 -39.60 4.78 -6.47
CA VAL A 581 -38.31 4.61 -7.15
C VAL A 581 -38.10 5.74 -8.16
N ASN A 582 -36.88 6.26 -8.24
CA ASN A 582 -36.43 7.15 -9.31
C ASN A 582 -34.99 6.80 -9.70
N GLU A 583 -34.80 6.24 -10.91
CA GLU A 583 -33.52 5.74 -11.41
C GLU A 583 -32.81 4.76 -10.44
N ASN A 584 -31.76 5.22 -9.76
CA ASN A 584 -30.99 4.46 -8.78
C ASN A 584 -31.33 4.82 -7.32
N GLN A 585 -32.38 5.63 -7.12
CA GLN A 585 -32.83 6.11 -5.82
C GLN A 585 -34.19 5.55 -5.41
N ILE A 586 -34.38 5.41 -4.09
CA ILE A 586 -35.65 5.05 -3.46
C ILE A 586 -35.99 6.16 -2.47
N LYS A 587 -37.15 6.79 -2.63
CA LYS A 587 -37.49 8.04 -1.95
C LYS A 587 -38.51 7.87 -0.83
N ASN A 588 -38.45 8.80 0.14
CA ASN A 588 -39.39 8.89 1.28
C ASN A 588 -39.49 7.58 2.08
N ILE A 589 -38.36 6.95 2.39
CA ILE A 589 -38.32 5.77 3.26
C ILE A 589 -38.53 6.22 4.70
N ILE A 590 -39.42 5.54 5.42
CA ILE A 590 -39.71 5.79 6.84
C ILE A 590 -39.31 4.54 7.63
N ILE A 591 -38.49 4.70 8.68
CA ILE A 591 -38.17 3.60 9.60
C ILE A 591 -39.40 3.31 10.48
N PRO A 592 -39.91 2.06 10.50
CA PRO A 592 -41.08 1.70 11.29
C PRO A 592 -40.78 1.67 12.80
N ASP A 593 -41.83 1.58 13.61
CA ASP A 593 -41.77 1.58 15.08
C ASP A 593 -40.83 0.53 15.70
N GLU A 594 -40.58 -0.57 14.99
CA GLU A 594 -39.66 -1.65 15.37
C GLU A 594 -38.16 -1.29 15.17
N GLY A 595 -37.86 -0.11 14.62
CA GLY A 595 -36.50 0.36 14.34
C GLY A 595 -35.81 -0.33 13.16
N VAL A 596 -36.50 -1.27 12.50
CA VAL A 596 -35.97 -2.09 11.41
C VAL A 596 -36.97 -2.18 10.25
N LEU A 597 -36.54 -1.78 9.05
CA LEU A 597 -37.27 -1.97 7.81
C LEU A 597 -36.62 -3.08 6.98
N LYS A 598 -37.40 -4.06 6.52
CA LYS A 598 -36.96 -5.02 5.50
C LYS A 598 -37.64 -4.68 4.17
N MET A 599 -36.89 -4.75 3.08
CA MET A 599 -37.36 -4.47 1.73
C MET A 599 -36.67 -5.34 0.67
N ILE A 600 -37.34 -5.52 -0.46
CA ILE A 600 -36.85 -6.23 -1.63
C ILE A 600 -36.60 -5.21 -2.74
N VAL A 601 -35.46 -5.31 -3.41
CA VAL A 601 -35.07 -4.50 -4.57
C VAL A 601 -34.77 -5.43 -5.76
N ILE A 602 -35.30 -5.05 -6.92
CA ILE A 602 -35.11 -5.75 -8.20
C ILE A 602 -34.56 -4.73 -9.20
N PHE A 603 -33.50 -5.08 -9.92
CA PHE A 603 -32.86 -4.23 -10.92
C PHE A 603 -33.40 -4.48 -12.34
N ASN A 604 -33.16 -3.54 -13.24
CA ASN A 604 -33.55 -3.68 -14.65
C ASN A 604 -32.74 -4.75 -15.39
N GLU A 605 -31.52 -5.02 -14.95
CA GLU A 605 -30.63 -6.02 -15.51
C GLU A 605 -30.53 -7.27 -14.60
N PRO A 606 -30.45 -8.48 -15.19
CA PRO A 606 -30.29 -9.72 -14.44
C PRO A 606 -28.84 -9.90 -13.96
N GLY A 607 -28.63 -9.93 -12.65
CA GLY A 607 -27.30 -10.19 -12.08
C GLY A 607 -27.27 -10.26 -10.55
N LYS A 608 -26.25 -10.93 -9.99
CA LYS A 608 -25.91 -10.86 -8.57
C LYS A 608 -24.98 -9.66 -8.38
N TYR A 609 -25.48 -8.60 -7.74
CA TYR A 609 -24.71 -7.36 -7.56
C TYR A 609 -24.25 -7.15 -6.12
N SER A 610 -22.99 -6.73 -5.97
CA SER A 610 -22.49 -6.16 -4.71
C SER A 610 -22.98 -4.73 -4.57
N LEU A 611 -23.79 -4.46 -3.54
CA LEU A 611 -24.50 -3.19 -3.37
C LEU A 611 -23.78 -2.21 -2.43
N ASN A 612 -23.58 -0.98 -2.92
CA ASN A 612 -23.27 0.21 -2.13
C ASN A 612 -24.57 0.99 -1.90
N LEU A 613 -24.89 1.25 -0.63
CA LEU A 613 -26.14 1.88 -0.20
C LEU A 613 -25.82 3.12 0.62
N LYS A 614 -26.42 4.26 0.25
CA LYS A 614 -26.25 5.54 0.97
C LYS A 614 -27.61 6.11 1.33
N GLY A 615 -27.78 6.45 2.62
CA GLY A 615 -28.93 7.19 3.12
C GLY A 615 -28.65 8.70 3.10
N TYR A 616 -29.62 9.48 2.65
CA TYR A 616 -29.58 10.92 2.59
C TYR A 616 -30.78 11.51 3.34
N GLU A 617 -30.55 12.57 4.11
CA GLU A 617 -31.63 13.35 4.73
C GLU A 617 -32.58 13.89 3.63
N ASN A 618 -33.88 13.94 3.94
CA ASN A 618 -34.92 14.43 3.02
C ASN A 618 -34.87 15.96 2.83
#